data_AF-A0A088GED1-F1
#
_entry.id   AF-A0A088GED1-F1
#
_cell.length_a   1.000
_cell.length_b   1.000
_cell.length_c   1.000
_cell.angle_alpha   90.00
_cell.angle_beta   90.00
_cell.angle_gamma   90.00
#
_symmetry.space_group_name_H-M   'P 1'
#
loop_
_entity.id
_entity.type
_entity.pdbx_description
1 polymer ?
#
loop_
_entity_poly.entity_id
_entity_poly.type
_entity_poly.pdbx_seq_one_letter_code
_entity_poly.pdbx_strand_id
1 'polypeptide(L)'
;MASKYPTLELIGIVLTPTNNGGFTPKEPITTHSWRHTKGKYTQPGQLFLTENQQTVVIMDTRALKFNARHDITPMSRFLTTNLDPETFDRLLGKI
;
A
#
# COMPACT_ATOMS: atom_id res chain seq x y z
N MET A 1 20.23 -22.06 -2.92
CA MET A 1 20.26 -20.73 -2.27
C MET A 1 18.92 -20.07 -2.52
N ALA A 2 18.12 -19.83 -1.47
CA ALA A 2 16.86 -19.11 -1.65
C ALA A 2 17.20 -17.67 -2.05
N SER A 3 16.97 -17.32 -3.32
CA SER A 3 17.02 -15.94 -3.79
C SER A 3 16.08 -15.12 -2.91
N LYS A 4 16.64 -14.44 -1.91
CA LYS A 4 15.88 -13.53 -1.05
C LYS A 4 15.40 -12.42 -1.97
N TYR A 5 14.11 -12.41 -2.28
CA TYR A 5 13.50 -11.27 -2.97
C TYR A 5 13.83 -10.00 -2.19
N PRO A 6 14.29 -8.93 -2.85
CA PRO A 6 14.52 -7.66 -2.18
C PRO A 6 13.23 -7.24 -1.48
N THR A 7 13.34 -6.94 -0.19
CA THR A 7 12.19 -6.48 0.60
C THR A 7 11.87 -5.05 0.16
N LEU A 8 10.59 -4.78 -0.08
CA LEU A 8 10.12 -3.45 -0.44
C LEU A 8 9.48 -2.79 0.79
N GLU A 9 9.78 -1.51 0.97
CA GLU A 9 8.95 -0.60 1.76
C GLU A 9 7.86 -0.05 0.84
N LEU A 10 6.62 -0.17 1.29
CA LEU A 10 5.41 0.29 0.63
C LEU A 10 4.95 1.57 1.31
N ILE A 11 4.95 2.68 0.59
CA ILE A 11 4.49 3.96 1.08
C ILE A 11 3.04 4.13 0.61
N GLY A 12 2.12 4.33 1.54
CA GLY A 12 0.70 4.32 1.21
C GLY A 12 -0.17 5.19 2.09
N ILE A 13 -1.41 5.38 1.63
CA ILE A 13 -2.45 6.16 2.28
C ILE A 13 -3.59 5.21 2.67
N VAL A 14 -4.08 5.36 3.90
CA VAL A 14 -5.21 4.57 4.40
C VAL A 14 -6.50 5.03 3.71
N LEU A 15 -7.30 4.07 3.26
CA LEU A 15 -8.58 4.30 2.62
C LEU A 15 -9.74 3.79 3.48
N THR A 16 -10.90 4.40 3.28
CA THR A 16 -12.19 3.98 3.84
C THR A 16 -13.06 3.43 2.71
N PRO A 17 -13.70 2.26 2.86
CA PRO A 17 -14.65 1.77 1.88
C PRO A 17 -15.89 2.66 1.84
N THR A 18 -16.40 2.90 0.64
CA THR A 18 -17.67 3.62 0.41
C THR A 18 -18.82 2.65 0.25
N ASN A 19 -20.06 3.14 0.40
CA ASN A 19 -21.27 2.34 0.20
C ASN A 19 -21.43 1.79 -1.23
N ASN A 20 -20.70 2.35 -2.19
CA ASN A 20 -20.75 1.95 -3.60
C ASN A 20 -19.64 0.93 -3.97
N GLY A 21 -18.90 0.41 -2.98
CA GLY A 21 -17.80 -0.54 -3.21
C GLY A 21 -16.50 0.11 -3.69
N GLY A 22 -16.46 1.44 -3.83
CA GLY A 22 -15.24 2.21 -4.07
C GLY A 22 -14.50 2.54 -2.77
N PHE A 23 -13.38 3.25 -2.88
CA PHE A 23 -12.58 3.66 -1.72
C PHE A 23 -12.33 5.17 -1.74
N THR A 24 -12.32 5.79 -0.56
CA THR A 24 -11.93 7.20 -0.39
C THR A 24 -10.78 7.33 0.59
N PRO A 25 -9.89 8.33 0.43
CA PRO A 25 -8.82 8.58 1.39
C PRO A 25 -9.38 8.86 2.78
N LYS A 26 -8.76 8.29 3.82
CA LYS A 26 -9.10 8.63 5.20
C LYS A 26 -8.52 10.00 5.54
N GLU A 27 -9.33 10.90 6.08
CA GLU A 27 -8.88 12.22 6.53
C GLU A 27 -8.42 12.19 8.01
N PRO A 28 -7.36 12.95 8.36
CA PRO A 28 -6.47 13.70 7.47
C PRO A 28 -5.61 12.77 6.60
N ILE A 29 -5.32 13.17 5.37
CA ILE A 29 -4.51 12.36 4.45
C ILE A 29 -3.07 12.29 4.96
N THR A 30 -2.67 11.13 5.46
CA THR A 30 -1.32 10.85 5.95
C THR A 30 -0.71 9.67 5.22
N THR A 31 0.57 9.82 4.86
CA THR A 31 1.36 8.73 4.29
C THR A 31 2.02 7.93 5.40
N HIS A 32 1.96 6.61 5.28
CA HIS A 32 2.60 5.69 6.21
C HIS A 32 3.37 4.62 5.43
N SER A 33 4.29 3.94 6.12
CA SER A 33 5.14 2.91 5.55
C SER A 33 4.78 1.52 6.07
N TRP A 34 4.78 0.54 5.17
CA TRP A 34 4.66 -0.87 5.49
C TRP A 34 5.74 -1.68 4.79
N ARG A 35 6.13 -2.84 5.33
CA ARG A 35 7.02 -3.76 4.63
C ARG A 35 6.22 -4.79 3.85
N HIS A 36 6.63 -5.04 2.61
CA HIS A 36 6.12 -6.13 1.80
C HIS A 36 6.51 -7.48 2.42
N THR A 37 5.53 -8.36 2.57
CA THR A 37 5.73 -9.70 3.17
C THR A 37 5.48 -10.82 2.18
N LYS A 38 4.30 -10.85 1.55
CA LYS A 38 3.84 -11.92 0.67
C LYS A 38 3.05 -11.36 -0.51
N GLY A 39 3.05 -12.14 -1.60
CA GLY A 39 2.38 -11.80 -2.84
C GLY A 39 3.33 -11.05 -3.79
N LYS A 40 2.74 -10.42 -4.80
CA LYS A 40 3.47 -9.68 -5.83
C LYS A 40 2.96 -8.24 -5.89
N TYR A 41 3.87 -7.31 -5.61
CA TYR A 41 3.68 -5.92 -5.97
C TYR A 41 3.78 -5.78 -7.50
N THR A 42 2.85 -5.05 -8.10
CA THR A 42 2.81 -4.80 -9.55
C THR A 42 3.10 -3.35 -9.88
N GLN A 43 2.38 -2.40 -9.28
CA GLN A 43 2.48 -0.96 -9.60
C GLN A 43 1.80 -0.07 -8.53
N PRO A 44 2.07 1.25 -8.51
CA PRO A 44 1.29 2.21 -7.72
C PRO A 44 -0.21 2.16 -8.04
N GLY A 45 -1.06 2.46 -7.06
CA GLY A 45 -2.52 2.30 -7.14
C GLY A 45 -3.01 0.90 -6.72
N GLN A 46 -2.11 -0.07 -6.58
CA GLN A 46 -2.44 -1.38 -6.01
C GLN A 46 -2.81 -1.26 -4.53
N LEU A 47 -3.81 -2.03 -4.11
CA LEU A 47 -4.31 -2.03 -2.73
C LEU A 47 -3.74 -3.21 -1.92
N PHE A 48 -3.58 -2.99 -0.61
CA PHE A 48 -3.32 -4.07 0.34
C PHE A 48 -4.07 -3.86 1.65
N LEU A 49 -4.20 -4.95 2.41
CA LEU A 49 -4.70 -4.93 3.78
C LEU A 49 -3.56 -4.90 4.78
N THR A 50 -3.70 -4.05 5.79
CA THR A 50 -2.86 -4.09 6.99
C THR A 50 -3.26 -5.24 7.91
N GLU A 51 -2.46 -5.53 8.93
CA GLU A 51 -2.80 -6.52 9.96
C GLU A 51 -4.11 -6.16 10.71
N ASN A 52 -4.42 -4.86 10.82
CA ASN A 52 -5.62 -4.34 11.48
C ASN A 52 -6.80 -4.16 10.49
N GLN A 53 -6.79 -4.87 9.36
CA GLN A 53 -7.85 -4.86 8.33
C GLN A 53 -8.12 -3.49 7.68
N GLN A 54 -7.22 -2.50 7.84
CA GLN A 54 -7.30 -1.25 7.08
C GLN A 54 -6.84 -1.48 5.65
N THR A 55 -7.55 -0.90 4.69
CA THR A 55 -7.16 -0.88 3.28
C THR A 55 -6.21 0.28 3.03
N VAL A 56 -5.14 0.03 2.29
CA VAL A 56 -4.12 1.03 1.95
C VAL A 56 -3.85 0.99 0.46
N VAL A 57 -3.78 2.16 -0.18
CA VAL A 57 -3.26 2.30 -1.55
C VAL A 57 -1.77 2.56 -1.54
N ILE A 58 -1.04 1.87 -2.41
CA ILE A 58 0.40 2.08 -2.59
C ILE A 58 0.62 3.29 -3.49
N MET A 59 1.26 4.31 -2.94
CA MET A 59 1.63 5.53 -3.67
C MET A 59 3.03 5.41 -4.28
N ASP A 60 3.95 4.78 -3.54
CA ASP A 60 5.35 4.62 -3.94
C ASP A 60 5.99 3.40 -3.25
N THR A 61 7.13 2.95 -3.74
CA THR A 61 7.92 1.88 -3.12
C THR A 61 9.40 2.21 -3.04
N ARG A 62 10.07 1.70 -2.01
CA ARG A 62 11.51 1.86 -1.81
C ARG A 62 12.17 0.53 -1.49
N ALA A 63 13.45 0.41 -1.83
CA ALA A 63 14.24 -0.75 -1.43
C ALA A 63 14.45 -0.73 0.09
N LEU A 64 14.01 -1.78 0.78
CA LEU A 64 14.16 -1.92 2.22
C LEU A 64 15.36 -2.81 2.54
N LYS A 65 16.34 -2.25 3.27
CA LYS A 65 17.50 -3.01 3.75
C LYS A 65 17.04 -4.07 4.74
N PHE A 66 17.66 -5.25 4.68
CA PHE A 66 17.33 -6.40 5.55
C PHE A 66 17.31 -5.99 7.04
N ASN A 67 18.29 -5.21 7.51
CA ASN A 67 18.41 -4.84 8.91
C ASN A 67 17.31 -3.87 9.40
N ALA A 68 16.77 -3.03 8.53
CA ALA A 68 15.75 -2.02 8.87
C ALA A 68 14.31 -2.59 8.84
N ARG A 69 14.13 -3.83 8.39
CA ARG A 69 12.78 -4.40 8.20
C ARG A 69 12.01 -4.63 9.50
N HIS A 70 12.68 -4.66 10.64
CA HIS A 70 12.04 -4.90 11.93
C HIS A 70 11.36 -3.65 12.49
N ASP A 71 11.73 -2.47 11.97
CA ASP A 71 11.19 -1.18 12.40
C ASP A 71 9.91 -0.80 11.64
N ILE A 72 9.56 -1.56 10.59
CA ILE A 72 8.42 -1.27 9.72
C ILE A 72 7.34 -2.35 9.88
N THR A 73 6.11 -1.90 10.13
CA THR A 73 4.94 -2.77 10.25
C THR A 73 4.74 -3.57 8.96
N PRO A 74 4.52 -4.90 9.04
CA PRO A 74 4.20 -5.71 7.87
C PRO A 74 2.81 -5.40 7.31
N MET A 75 2.67 -5.55 5.99
CA MET A 75 1.35 -5.74 5.38
C MET A 75 0.82 -7.16 5.63
N SER A 76 -0.50 -7.33 5.53
CA SER A 76 -1.16 -8.65 5.59
C SER A 76 -1.18 -9.33 4.22
N ARG A 77 -1.90 -8.76 3.24
CA ARG A 77 -2.01 -9.30 1.87
C ARG A 77 -2.38 -8.21 0.86
N PHE A 78 -1.99 -8.39 -0.40
CA PHE A 78 -2.52 -7.58 -1.50
C PHE A 78 -3.99 -7.93 -1.76
N LEU A 79 -4.75 -6.94 -2.22
CA LEU A 79 -6.07 -7.14 -2.77
C LEU A 79 -5.98 -7.42 -4.27
N THR A 80 -7.02 -8.05 -4.81
CA THR A 80 -7.17 -8.32 -6.25
C THR A 80 -7.70 -7.11 -7.01
N THR A 81 -8.24 -6.12 -6.30
CA THR A 81 -8.73 -4.86 -6.85
C THR A 81 -7.69 -3.76 -6.67
N ASN A 82 -7.68 -2.81 -7.60
CA ASN A 82 -6.89 -1.60 -7.53
C ASN A 82 -7.80 -0.41 -7.20
N LEU A 83 -7.20 0.69 -6.76
CA LEU A 83 -7.91 1.97 -6.65
C LEU A 83 -8.35 2.41 -8.05
N ASP A 84 -9.51 3.05 -8.15
CA ASP A 84 -9.95 3.64 -9.40
C ASP A 84 -8.96 4.73 -9.85
N PRO A 85 -8.68 4.85 -11.16
CA PRO A 85 -7.68 5.79 -11.65
C PRO A 85 -7.97 7.25 -11.28
N GLU A 86 -9.24 7.64 -11.26
CA GLU A 86 -9.66 9.01 -10.95
C GLU A 86 -9.31 9.40 -9.50
N THR A 87 -9.65 8.55 -8.53
CA THR A 87 -9.29 8.79 -7.12
C THR A 87 -7.78 8.71 -6.91
N PHE A 88 -7.08 7.82 -7.63
CA PHE A 88 -5.63 7.75 -7.56
C PHE A 88 -4.95 9.02 -8.10
N ASP A 89 -5.41 9.57 -9.23
CA ASP A 89 -4.85 10.79 -9.80
C ASP A 89 -5.15 12.03 -8.94
N ARG A 90 -6.31 12.07 -8.25
CA ARG A 90 -6.59 13.08 -7.21
C ARG A 90 -5.58 13.03 -6.06
N LEU A 91 -5.22 11.83 -5.60
CA LEU A 91 -4.19 11.66 -4.58
C LEU A 91 -2.79 12.10 -5.04
N LEU A 92 -2.53 12.08 -6.35
CA LEU A 92 -1.30 12.59 -6.95
C LEU A 92 -1.33 14.10 -7.24
N GLY A 93 -2.47 14.78 -7.01
CA GLY A 93 -2.66 16.20 -7.33
C GLY A 93 -2.65 16.50 -8.83
N LYS A 94 -3.01 15.53 -9.68
CA LYS A 94 -2.99 15.65 -11.15
C LYS A 94 -4.31 16.17 -11.75
N ILE A 95 -5.34 16.37 -10.94
CA ILE A 95 -6.70 16.79 -11.33
C ILE A 95 -7.20 17.81 -10.33
#